data_AF-A0A3S4SEC3-F1
#
_entry.id   AF-A0A3S4SEC3-F1
#
_cell.length_a   1.000
_cell.length_b   1.000
_cell.length_c   1.000
_cell.angle_alpha   90.00
_cell.angle_beta   90.00
_cell.angle_gamma   90.00
#
_symmetry.space_group_name_H-M   'P 1'
#
loop_
_entity.id
_entity.type
_entity.pdbx_description
1 polymer ?
#
loop_
_entity_poly.entity_id
_entity_poly.type
_entity_poly.pdbx_seq_one_letter_code
_entity_poly.pdbx_strand_id
1 'polypeptide(L)'
;MEQGFSTYTPNVVFFHNEENFAQWNLEKIDSKIKDEYFFTNDNTQAIAKAKSILAQATLGSMIEWNNMHKRMGELRNNPYESGVWLRTFGGGTSDEYNSGKYFEIQSGYDKLNEYSNFELYSGVMINYTNMNLSATDLSAKLNGYGIGQYFSFLFNEGFYSDFVLRYILSSK
;
A
#
# COMPACT_ATOMS: atom_id res chain seq x y z
N MET A 1 0.36 -24.22 -5.91
CA MET A 1 1.49 -23.57 -6.62
C MET A 1 1.81 -22.31 -5.85
N GLU A 2 2.80 -22.36 -4.96
CA GLU A 2 3.25 -21.19 -4.20
C GLU A 2 3.94 -20.22 -5.17
N GLN A 3 3.35 -19.04 -5.38
CA GLN A 3 3.97 -17.99 -6.19
C GLN A 3 4.99 -17.25 -5.33
N GLY A 4 6.26 -17.65 -5.42
CA GLY A 4 7.38 -16.91 -4.82
C GLY A 4 7.57 -15.54 -5.49
N PHE A 5 8.31 -14.65 -4.82
CA PHE A 5 8.67 -13.32 -5.33
C PHE A 5 9.63 -13.36 -6.52
N SER A 6 10.17 -14.53 -6.84
CA SER A 6 11.03 -14.77 -8.00
C SER A 6 10.45 -15.91 -8.84
N THR A 7 10.59 -15.78 -10.16
CA THR A 7 10.34 -16.83 -11.14
C THR A 7 11.66 -17.41 -11.60
N TYR A 8 11.75 -18.74 -11.61
CA TYR A 8 12.92 -19.49 -12.08
C TYR A 8 12.57 -20.19 -13.39
N THR A 9 13.33 -19.91 -14.45
CA THR A 9 13.15 -20.55 -15.76
C THR A 9 14.39 -21.37 -16.09
N PRO A 10 14.29 -22.71 -16.25
CA PRO A 10 15.47 -23.53 -16.55
C PRO A 10 16.01 -23.23 -17.94
N ASN A 11 17.34 -23.20 -18.09
CA ASN A 11 18.01 -23.08 -19.37
C ASN A 11 18.13 -24.45 -20.05
N VAL A 12 17.08 -24.85 -20.76
CA VAL A 12 17.03 -26.16 -21.42
C VAL A 12 17.29 -26.01 -22.91
N VAL A 13 18.29 -26.73 -23.42
CA VAL A 13 18.62 -26.78 -24.84
C VAL A 13 18.19 -28.13 -25.41
N PHE A 14 17.50 -28.06 -26.55
CA PHE A 14 17.06 -29.23 -27.28
C PHE A 14 18.08 -29.62 -28.34
N PHE A 15 18.49 -30.88 -28.33
CA PHE A 15 19.36 -31.45 -29.35
C PHE A 15 18.65 -32.62 -30.04
N HIS A 16 18.77 -32.65 -31.37
CA HIS A 16 18.32 -33.74 -32.20
C HIS A 16 19.46 -34.19 -33.10
N ASN A 17 19.73 -35.50 -33.14
CA ASN A 17 20.74 -36.13 -33.98
C ASN A 17 20.08 -36.79 -35.20
N GLU A 18 20.81 -36.87 -36.32
CA GLU A 18 20.47 -37.58 -37.55
C GLU A 18 20.06 -39.06 -37.32
N GLU A 19 20.48 -39.66 -36.21
CA GLU A 19 20.08 -41.02 -35.77
C GLU A 19 18.71 -41.09 -35.07
N ASN A 20 17.84 -40.09 -35.23
CA ASN A 20 16.51 -39.98 -34.58
C ASN A 20 16.51 -39.93 -33.05
N PHE A 21 17.64 -39.58 -32.42
CA PHE A 21 17.70 -39.36 -30.98
C PHE A 21 17.35 -37.90 -30.65
N ALA A 22 16.52 -37.68 -29.63
CA ALA A 22 16.12 -36.37 -29.16
C ALA A 22 16.39 -36.25 -27.66
N GLN A 23 17.15 -35.22 -27.25
CA GLN A 23 17.57 -35.03 -25.87
C GLN A 23 17.39 -33.58 -25.43
N TRP A 24 16.91 -33.41 -24.20
CA TRP A 24 16.82 -32.11 -23.51
C TRP A 24 17.95 -32.03 -22.50
N ASN A 25 18.86 -31.07 -22.67
CA ASN A 25 19.98 -30.85 -21.76
C ASN A 25 19.77 -29.56 -20.98
N LEU A 26 19.97 -29.63 -19.67
CA LEU A 26 20.05 -28.44 -18.83
C LEU A 26 21.47 -27.88 -18.95
N GLU A 27 21.61 -26.70 -19.53
CA GLU A 27 22.91 -26.08 -19.76
C GLU A 27 23.16 -24.92 -18.80
N LYS A 28 24.43 -24.69 -18.46
CA LYS A 28 24.83 -23.51 -17.70
C LYS A 28 24.56 -22.26 -18.52
N ILE A 29 24.06 -21.22 -17.85
CA ILE A 29 23.93 -19.89 -18.42
C ILE A 29 25.31 -19.25 -18.40
N ASP A 30 25.78 -18.76 -19.55
CA ASP A 30 27.05 -18.03 -19.65
C ASP A 30 26.91 -16.62 -19.05
N SER A 31 27.04 -16.55 -17.73
CA SER A 31 27.01 -15.31 -16.96
C SER A 31 28.40 -15.05 -16.37
N LYS A 32 28.91 -13.84 -16.55
CA LYS A 32 30.25 -13.43 -16.06
C LYS A 32 30.42 -13.48 -14.54
N ILE A 33 29.35 -13.74 -13.78
CA ILE A 33 29.28 -13.48 -12.34
C ILE A 33 28.92 -14.73 -11.52
N LYS A 34 28.21 -15.73 -12.07
CA LYS A 34 27.84 -16.98 -11.35
C LYS A 34 27.45 -18.12 -12.30
N ASP A 35 27.79 -19.35 -11.91
CA ASP A 35 27.33 -20.58 -12.55
C ASP A 35 25.86 -20.84 -12.19
N GLU A 36 24.92 -20.46 -13.06
CA GLU A 36 23.49 -20.67 -12.86
C GLU A 36 22.88 -21.49 -13.99
N TYR A 37 21.97 -22.40 -13.65
CA TYR A 37 21.21 -23.23 -14.62
C TYR A 37 19.79 -22.69 -14.86
N PHE A 38 19.38 -21.67 -14.10
CA PHE A 38 18.03 -21.10 -14.12
C PHE A 38 18.11 -19.59 -14.26
N PHE A 39 17.38 -19.03 -15.21
CA PHE A 39 17.15 -17.60 -15.29
C PHE A 39 16.23 -17.19 -14.14
N THR A 40 16.73 -16.33 -13.26
CA THR A 40 15.95 -15.77 -12.16
C THR A 40 15.43 -14.41 -12.57
N ASN A 41 14.12 -14.23 -12.54
CA ASN A 41 13.47 -12.94 -12.77
C ASN A 41 12.53 -12.61 -11.62
N ASP A 42 12.36 -11.32 -11.34
CA ASP A 42 11.37 -10.85 -10.38
C ASP A 42 9.96 -11.26 -10.82
N ASN A 43 9.22 -11.89 -9.92
CA ASN A 43 7.81 -12.15 -10.11
C ASN A 43 7.03 -10.86 -9.88
N THR A 44 7.02 -9.99 -10.89
CA THR A 44 6.40 -8.66 -10.80
C THR A 44 4.94 -8.68 -10.37
N GLN A 45 4.18 -9.74 -10.68
CA GLN A 45 2.79 -9.90 -10.26
C GLN A 45 2.68 -10.23 -8.76
N ALA A 46 3.46 -11.21 -8.28
CA ALA A 46 3.48 -11.55 -6.85
C ALA A 46 4.00 -10.38 -6.01
N ILE A 47 5.04 -9.68 -6.49
CA ILE A 47 5.58 -8.47 -5.86
C ILE A 47 4.51 -7.37 -5.83
N ALA A 48 3.80 -7.09 -6.94
CA ALA A 48 2.73 -6.09 -6.96
C ALA A 48 1.58 -6.45 -6.00
N LYS A 49 1.22 -7.73 -5.91
CA LYS A 49 0.17 -8.21 -5.01
C LYS A 49 0.59 -8.05 -3.55
N ALA A 50 1.79 -8.46 -3.17
CA ALA A 50 2.30 -8.26 -1.81
C ALA A 50 2.43 -6.77 -1.46
N LYS A 51 2.89 -5.94 -2.40
CA LYS A 51 2.89 -4.48 -2.27
C LYS A 51 1.49 -3.94 -1.98
N SER A 52 0.47 -4.41 -2.72
CA SER A 52 -0.92 -3.99 -2.52
C SER A 52 -1.50 -4.44 -1.18
N ILE A 53 -1.14 -5.63 -0.71
CA ILE A 53 -1.58 -6.18 0.58
C ILE A 53 -0.88 -5.43 1.72
N LEU A 54 0.42 -5.18 1.59
CA LEU A 54 1.20 -4.44 2.59
C LEU A 54 0.68 -3.00 2.70
N ALA A 55 0.47 -2.33 1.57
CA ALA A 55 -0.17 -1.01 1.55
C ALA A 55 -1.52 -1.06 2.27
N GLN A 56 -2.40 -2.01 1.93
CA GLN A 56 -3.70 -2.16 2.60
C GLN A 56 -3.59 -2.44 4.10
N ALA A 57 -2.65 -3.29 4.53
CA ALA A 57 -2.45 -3.63 5.94
C ALA A 57 -1.89 -2.42 6.73
N THR A 58 -0.95 -1.68 6.14
CA THR A 58 -0.42 -0.45 6.74
C THR A 58 -1.50 0.62 6.79
N LEU A 59 -2.28 0.80 5.72
CA LEU A 59 -3.38 1.76 5.67
C LEU A 59 -4.53 1.39 6.61
N GLY A 60 -4.85 0.09 6.74
CA GLY A 60 -5.86 -0.43 7.65
C GLY A 60 -5.48 -0.20 9.11
N SER A 61 -4.23 -0.53 9.48
CA SER A 61 -3.71 -0.19 10.81
C SER A 61 -3.65 1.32 11.02
N MET A 62 -3.29 2.12 10.01
CA MET A 62 -3.36 3.58 10.07
C MET A 62 -4.78 4.09 10.31
N ILE A 63 -5.82 3.47 9.72
CA ILE A 63 -7.25 3.74 9.96
C ILE A 63 -7.65 3.37 11.40
N GLU A 64 -7.15 2.26 11.96
CA GLU A 64 -7.40 1.90 13.37
C GLU A 64 -6.72 2.88 14.35
N TRP A 65 -5.50 3.33 14.05
CA TRP A 65 -4.84 4.44 14.76
C TRP A 65 -5.44 5.83 14.43
N ASN A 66 -6.37 5.89 13.48
CA ASN A 66 -7.11 7.07 13.04
C ASN A 66 -8.39 7.30 13.85
N ASN A 67 -8.54 6.64 15.00
CA ASN A 67 -9.70 6.83 15.85
C ASN A 67 -9.86 8.34 16.14
N MET A 68 -10.93 8.89 15.57
CA MET A 68 -11.63 10.17 15.71
C MET A 68 -10.98 11.32 16.50
N HIS A 69 -10.29 11.05 17.61
CA HIS A 69 -9.73 12.01 18.55
C HIS A 69 -8.83 13.06 17.89
N LYS A 70 -8.12 12.71 16.81
CA LYS A 70 -7.29 13.67 16.07
C LYS A 70 -8.03 14.46 15.00
N ARG A 71 -9.11 13.91 14.41
CA ARG A 71 -9.92 14.62 13.39
C ARG A 71 -11.01 15.48 14.02
N MET A 72 -11.45 15.16 15.24
CA MET A 72 -12.46 15.89 16.01
C MET A 72 -11.90 16.95 16.97
N GLY A 73 -10.58 17.00 17.19
CA GLY A 73 -9.94 18.02 18.03
C GLY A 73 -10.16 19.45 17.50
N GLU A 74 -10.28 19.62 16.18
CA GLU A 74 -10.54 20.91 15.51
C GLU A 74 -12.04 21.18 15.25
N LEU A 75 -12.92 20.17 15.35
CA LEU A 75 -14.31 20.29 14.90
C LEU A 75 -15.28 20.82 15.96
N ARG A 76 -14.87 20.80 17.25
CA ARG A 76 -15.77 21.14 18.37
C ARG A 76 -15.96 22.65 18.60
N ASN A 77 -15.26 23.51 17.86
CA ASN A 77 -15.29 24.97 18.07
C ASN A 77 -15.07 25.79 16.78
N ASN A 78 -15.42 25.24 15.61
CA ASN A 78 -15.38 26.02 14.37
C ASN A 78 -16.71 26.80 14.21
N PRO A 79 -16.72 28.14 14.26
CA PRO A 79 -17.95 28.93 14.05
C PRO A 79 -18.41 28.94 12.59
N TYR A 80 -17.72 28.23 11.70
CA TYR A 80 -18.00 28.19 10.27
C TYR A 80 -18.50 26.80 9.84
N GLU A 81 -19.51 26.78 8.97
CA GLU A 81 -20.11 25.56 8.41
C GLU A 81 -19.15 24.68 7.60
N SER A 82 -17.93 25.13 7.33
CA SER A 82 -16.96 24.37 6.53
C SER A 82 -15.55 24.43 7.10
N GLY A 83 -14.82 23.33 6.98
CA GLY A 83 -13.45 23.17 7.46
C GLY A 83 -12.52 22.66 6.36
N VAL A 84 -11.26 23.12 6.40
CA VAL A 84 -10.14 22.50 5.67
C VAL A 84 -9.18 21.98 6.71
N TRP A 85 -8.69 20.76 6.54
CA TRP A 85 -7.70 20.17 7.42
C TRP A 85 -6.54 19.60 6.62
N LEU A 86 -5.37 19.58 7.25
CA LEU A 86 -4.15 18.98 6.73
C LEU A 86 -3.54 18.09 7.80
N ARG A 87 -3.08 16.92 7.40
CA ARG A 87 -2.46 15.93 8.28
C ARG A 87 -1.23 15.35 7.63
N THR A 88 -0.17 15.22 8.41
CA THR A 88 1.02 14.45 8.04
C THR A 88 1.31 13.42 9.12
N PHE A 89 1.70 12.22 8.73
CA PHE A 89 2.19 11.21 9.65
C PHE A 89 3.22 10.32 8.95
N GLY A 90 4.17 9.82 9.71
CA GLY A 90 5.20 8.95 9.20
C GLY A 90 5.77 8.11 10.32
N GLY A 91 6.37 6.99 9.96
CA GLY A 91 6.92 6.05 10.90
C GLY A 91 7.96 5.19 10.22
N GLY A 92 8.84 4.63 11.05
CA GLY A 92 9.82 3.65 10.63
C GLY A 92 9.67 2.39 11.47
N THR A 93 9.80 1.24 10.84
CA THR A 93 10.06 -0.02 11.52
C THR A 93 11.40 -0.56 11.03
N SER A 94 12.19 -1.09 11.93
CA SER A 94 13.46 -1.73 11.61
C SER A 94 13.63 -2.95 12.49
N ASP A 95 14.02 -4.05 11.89
CA ASP A 95 14.46 -5.29 12.52
C ASP A 95 15.80 -5.72 11.88
N GLU A 96 16.44 -6.75 12.42
CA GLU A 96 17.79 -7.21 12.02
C GLU A 96 17.93 -7.45 10.51
N TYR A 97 16.83 -7.82 9.83
CA TYR A 97 16.81 -8.17 8.40
C TYR A 97 16.00 -7.22 7.51
N ASN A 98 15.22 -6.30 8.10
CA ASN A 98 14.23 -5.50 7.38
C ASN A 98 14.17 -4.07 7.91
N SER A 99 14.03 -3.10 7.01
CA SER A 99 13.71 -1.72 7.37
C SER A 99 12.61 -1.17 6.45
N GLY A 100 11.62 -0.53 7.05
CA GLY A 100 10.51 0.10 6.35
C GLY A 100 10.34 1.52 6.87
N LYS A 101 10.32 2.50 5.97
CA LYS A 101 9.95 3.89 6.28
C LYS A 101 8.73 4.26 5.48
N TYR A 102 7.78 4.91 6.12
CA TYR A 102 6.61 5.44 5.44
C TYR A 102 6.35 6.88 5.87
N PHE A 103 5.76 7.64 4.95
CA PHE A 103 5.29 8.99 5.16
C PHE A 103 3.99 9.17 4.37
N GLU A 104 3.01 9.80 4.98
CA GLU A 104 1.75 10.12 4.35
C GLU A 104 1.32 11.54 4.69
N ILE A 105 0.87 12.25 3.67
CA ILE A 105 0.19 13.53 3.79
C ILE A 105 -1.25 13.35 3.32
N GLN A 106 -2.19 13.84 4.11
CA GLN A 106 -3.61 13.84 3.81
C GLN A 106 -4.13 15.27 3.95
N SER A 107 -5.01 15.68 3.08
CA SER A 107 -5.80 16.89 3.25
C SER A 107 -7.25 16.61 2.95
N GLY A 108 -8.13 17.40 3.52
CA GLY A 108 -9.55 17.27 3.27
C GLY A 108 -10.29 18.57 3.48
N TYR A 109 -11.51 18.55 2.97
CA TYR A 109 -12.49 19.60 3.13
C TYR A 109 -13.80 18.97 3.54
N ASP A 110 -14.41 19.47 4.60
CA ASP A 110 -15.74 19.08 5.03
C ASP A 110 -16.68 20.26 5.21
N LYS A 111 -17.96 19.92 5.18
CA LYS A 111 -19.06 20.77 5.56
C LYS A 111 -19.81 20.13 6.73
N LEU A 112 -20.07 20.94 7.75
CA LEU A 112 -21.00 20.66 8.83
C LEU A 112 -22.42 20.96 8.37
N ASN A 113 -23.32 20.01 8.57
CA ASN A 113 -24.76 20.21 8.48
C ASN A 113 -25.37 19.84 9.82
N GLU A 114 -25.93 20.84 10.49
CA GLU A 114 -26.60 20.65 11.78
C GLU A 114 -28.04 20.18 11.55
N TYR A 115 -28.40 19.06 12.18
CA TYR A 115 -29.78 18.58 12.26
C TYR A 115 -30.23 18.58 13.72
N SER A 116 -31.55 18.50 13.96
CA SER A 116 -32.11 18.59 15.32
C SER A 116 -31.57 17.53 16.30
N ASN A 117 -31.16 16.37 15.78
CA ASN A 117 -30.78 15.21 16.59
C ASN A 117 -29.30 14.81 16.43
N PHE A 118 -28.62 15.32 15.40
CA PHE A 118 -27.24 15.00 15.09
C PHE A 118 -26.58 16.08 14.21
N GLU A 119 -25.26 16.15 14.29
CA GLU A 119 -24.40 16.92 13.40
C GLU A 119 -23.80 15.97 12.36
N LEU A 120 -23.86 16.34 11.08
CA LEU A 120 -23.26 15.59 9.98
C LEU A 120 -22.08 16.36 9.41
N TYR A 121 -20.90 15.78 9.53
CA TYR A 121 -19.72 16.21 8.81
C TYR A 121 -19.57 15.36 7.55
N SER A 122 -19.80 15.98 6.39
CA SER A 122 -19.56 15.35 5.10
C SER A 122 -18.36 15.99 4.43
N GLY A 123 -17.39 15.20 4.01
CA GLY A 123 -16.18 15.75 3.41
C GLY A 123 -15.52 14.84 2.40
N VAL A 124 -14.61 15.44 1.64
CA VAL A 124 -13.73 14.75 0.72
C VAL A 124 -12.30 14.87 1.21
N MET A 125 -11.49 13.86 0.91
CA MET A 125 -10.09 13.84 1.26
C MET A 125 -9.24 13.34 0.11
N ILE A 126 -8.01 13.81 0.06
CA ILE A 126 -6.96 13.27 -0.79
C ILE A 126 -5.77 12.90 0.09
N ASN A 127 -5.03 11.88 -0.33
CA ASN A 127 -3.84 11.45 0.35
C ASN A 127 -2.72 11.13 -0.63
N TYR A 128 -1.49 11.43 -0.21
CA TYR A 128 -0.27 10.99 -0.86
C TYR A 128 0.58 10.23 0.15
N THR A 129 0.93 9.00 -0.20
CA THR A 129 1.70 8.08 0.62
C THR A 129 3.00 7.75 -0.10
N ASN A 130 4.12 7.92 0.58
CA ASN A 130 5.41 7.41 0.15
C ASN A 130 5.87 6.33 1.14
N MET A 131 6.27 5.18 0.62
CA MET A 131 6.80 4.08 1.42
C MET A 131 8.05 3.51 0.76
N ASN A 132 9.09 3.34 1.56
CA ASN A 132 10.33 2.68 1.17
C ASN A 132 10.51 1.46 2.08
N LEU A 133 10.53 0.27 1.48
CA LEU A 133 10.94 -0.97 2.14
C LEU A 133 12.30 -1.40 1.63
N SER A 134 13.14 -1.84 2.54
CA SER A 134 14.42 -2.48 2.27
C SER A 134 14.52 -3.75 3.12
N ALA A 135 14.64 -4.89 2.47
CA ALA A 135 14.97 -6.19 3.05
C ALA A 135 16.35 -6.63 2.52
N THR A 136 16.95 -7.64 3.15
CA THR A 136 18.30 -8.16 2.82
C THR A 136 18.55 -8.35 1.32
N ASP A 137 17.53 -8.77 0.55
CA ASP A 137 17.63 -8.99 -0.90
C ASP A 137 16.58 -8.23 -1.74
N LEU A 138 15.80 -7.30 -1.15
CA LEU A 138 14.72 -6.62 -1.86
C LEU A 138 14.56 -5.17 -1.40
N SER A 139 14.73 -4.23 -2.34
CA SER A 139 14.33 -2.83 -2.12
C SER A 139 13.09 -2.49 -2.94
N ALA A 140 12.07 -1.97 -2.27
CA ALA A 140 10.80 -1.61 -2.86
C ALA A 140 10.41 -0.19 -2.46
N LYS A 141 10.33 0.70 -3.45
CA LYS A 141 9.69 2.00 -3.32
C LYS A 141 8.24 1.91 -3.78
N LEU A 142 7.38 2.63 -3.08
CA LEU A 142 5.94 2.70 -3.33
C LEU A 142 5.49 4.14 -3.18
N ASN A 143 4.81 4.64 -4.20
CA ASN A 143 4.09 5.91 -4.13
C ASN A 143 2.60 5.61 -4.32
N GLY A 144 1.77 6.15 -3.45
CA GLY A 144 0.33 5.97 -3.48
C GLY A 144 -0.35 7.33 -3.52
N TYR A 145 -1.33 7.47 -4.39
CA TYR A 145 -2.28 8.58 -4.37
C TYR A 145 -3.64 8.01 -4.02
N GLY A 146 -4.36 8.66 -3.12
CA GLY A 146 -5.72 8.26 -2.78
C GLY A 146 -6.66 9.43 -2.77
N ILE A 147 -7.92 9.10 -3.02
CA ILE A 147 -9.06 10.00 -2.89
C ILE A 147 -10.12 9.28 -2.07
N GLY A 148 -10.84 10.01 -1.24
CA GLY A 148 -11.88 9.45 -0.41
C GLY A 148 -12.97 10.43 -0.07
N GLN A 149 -14.05 9.89 0.46
CA GLN A 149 -15.17 10.62 1.00
C GLN A 149 -15.45 10.08 2.40
N TYR A 150 -15.87 10.96 3.31
CA TYR A 150 -16.25 10.56 4.65
C TYR A 150 -17.54 11.24 5.11
N PHE A 151 -18.22 10.55 6.01
CA PHE A 151 -19.44 10.98 6.68
C PHE A 151 -19.31 10.67 8.17
N SER A 152 -19.26 11.71 8.99
CA SER A 152 -19.23 11.58 10.45
C SER A 152 -20.53 12.08 11.03
N PHE A 153 -21.21 11.21 11.77
CA PHE A 153 -22.45 11.51 12.48
C PHE A 153 -22.12 11.68 13.96
N LEU A 154 -22.43 12.86 14.51
CA LEU A 154 -22.27 13.15 15.93
C LEU A 154 -23.66 13.36 16.53
N PHE A 155 -24.12 12.46 17.39
CA PHE A 155 -25.45 12.53 17.98
C PHE A 155 -25.38 13.27 19.32
N ASN A 156 -26.45 14.01 19.64
CA ASN A 156 -26.53 14.82 20.87
C ASN A 156 -26.38 13.98 22.16
N GLU A 157 -26.69 12.68 22.09
CA GLU A 157 -26.57 11.71 23.18
C GLU A 157 -25.11 11.26 23.43
N GLY A 158 -24.14 11.78 22.66
CA GLY A 158 -22.71 11.46 22.78
C GLY A 158 -22.27 10.24 21.97
N PHE A 159 -23.19 9.57 21.28
CA PHE A 159 -22.88 8.54 20.29
C PHE A 159 -22.30 9.17 19.02
N TYR A 160 -21.35 8.48 18.38
CA TYR A 160 -20.75 8.92 17.13
C TYR A 160 -20.57 7.74 16.19
N SER A 161 -20.63 8.01 14.89
CA SER A 161 -20.34 7.03 13.84
C SER A 161 -19.56 7.71 12.72
N ASP A 162 -18.41 7.14 12.33
CA ASP A 162 -17.60 7.64 11.22
C ASP A 162 -17.55 6.62 10.08
N PHE A 163 -17.91 7.05 8.88
CA PHE A 163 -17.83 6.26 7.67
C PHE A 163 -16.81 6.90 6.74
N VAL A 164 -15.83 6.12 6.30
CA VAL A 164 -14.78 6.59 5.39
C VAL A 164 -14.66 5.62 4.23
N LEU A 165 -14.88 6.13 3.02
CA LEU A 165 -14.62 5.41 1.78
C LEU A 165 -13.35 5.98 1.15
N ARG A 166 -12.41 5.12 0.79
CA ARG A 166 -11.13 5.52 0.20
C ARG A 166 -10.76 4.63 -0.95
N TYR A 167 -10.33 5.25 -2.05
CA TYR A 167 -9.73 4.59 -3.19
C TYR A 167 -8.27 5.00 -3.29
N ILE A 168 -7.38 4.03 -3.50
CA ILE A 168 -5.93 4.26 -3.54
C ILE A 168 -5.36 3.65 -4.80
N LEU A 169 -4.69 4.49 -5.56
CA LEU A 169 -3.88 4.11 -6.70
C LEU A 169 -2.41 4.04 -6.26
N SER A 170 -1.83 2.85 -6.31
CA SER A 170 -0.39 2.68 -6.11
C SER A 170 0.32 2.76 -7.46
N SER A 171 1.25 3.71 -7.56
CA SER A 171 2.21 3.80 -8.67
C SER A 171 3.49 3.04 -8.32
N LYS A 172 4.04 2.39 -9.35
CA LYS A 172 5.27 1.59 -9.30
C LYS A 172 6.50 2.43 -8.96
#